data_AF-A0A2I2GA37-F1
#
_entry.id   AF-A0A2I2GA37-F1
#
_cell.length_a   1.000
_cell.length_b   1.000
_cell.length_c   1.000
_cell.angle_alpha   90.00
_cell.angle_beta   90.00
_cell.angle_gamma   90.00
#
_symmetry.space_group_name_H-M   'P 1'
#
loop_
_entity.id
_entity.type
_entity.pdbx_description
1 polymer ?
#
loop_
_entity_poly.entity_id
_entity_poly.type
_entity_poly.pdbx_seq_one_letter_code
_entity_poly.pdbx_strand_id
1 'polypeptide(L)'
;MKFTLFSLLAAASFVASQELPTCEAGTLKCCRDVVQYSELPSYVLEYYGIDPELNDANACSDGIDLVDEFDVARCNANGESLQCCGAFVSARPPLGDDSITLNCEDVFQY
;
A
#
# COMPACT_ATOMS: atom_id res chain seq x y z
N MET A 1 -5.51 -30.61 -55.46
CA MET A 1 -5.27 -29.42 -54.60
C MET A 1 -6.59 -28.99 -53.97
N LYS A 2 -6.69 -29.04 -52.64
CA LYS A 2 -7.72 -28.33 -51.85
C LYS A 2 -7.11 -28.04 -50.47
N PHE A 3 -6.76 -26.76 -50.32
CA PHE A 3 -6.59 -25.99 -49.10
C PHE A 3 -7.80 -26.27 -48.15
N THR A 4 -7.78 -26.24 -46.82
CA THR A 4 -6.91 -25.52 -45.88
C THR A 4 -7.33 -25.80 -44.43
N LEU A 5 -6.49 -25.33 -43.50
CA LEU A 5 -6.81 -24.77 -42.19
C LEU A 5 -7.25 -25.76 -41.09
N PHE A 6 -6.28 -26.12 -40.25
CA PHE A 6 -6.49 -26.23 -38.80
C PHE A 6 -5.31 -25.53 -38.13
N SER A 7 -5.38 -24.20 -38.10
CA SER A 7 -4.51 -23.37 -37.27
C SER A 7 -5.36 -22.68 -36.21
N LEU A 8 -4.71 -22.49 -35.06
CA LEU A 8 -5.06 -21.60 -33.95
C LEU A 8 -6.15 -22.08 -33.00
N LEU A 9 -5.70 -22.76 -31.94
CA LEU A 9 -6.11 -22.36 -30.59
C LEU A 9 -4.84 -22.21 -29.74
N ALA A 10 -4.03 -21.21 -30.07
CA ALA A 10 -3.13 -20.64 -29.07
C ALA A 10 -4.03 -19.91 -28.09
N ALA A 11 -4.46 -20.62 -27.04
CA ALA A 11 -5.10 -20.00 -25.89
C ALA A 11 -4.10 -18.98 -25.36
N ALA A 12 -4.37 -17.70 -25.63
CA ALA A 12 -3.65 -16.59 -25.06
C ALA A 12 -3.81 -16.70 -23.55
N SER A 13 -2.81 -17.28 -22.89
CA SER A 13 -2.59 -17.09 -21.47
C SER A 13 -2.30 -15.61 -21.30
N PHE A 14 -3.33 -14.81 -21.07
CA PHE A 14 -3.19 -13.48 -20.50
C PHE A 14 -2.69 -13.68 -19.07
N VAL A 15 -1.38 -13.86 -18.92
CA VAL A 15 -0.72 -13.46 -17.69
C VAL A 15 -0.80 -11.94 -17.73
N ALA A 16 -1.83 -11.38 -17.10
CA ALA A 16 -1.80 -9.97 -16.77
C ALA A 16 -0.64 -9.81 -15.79
N SER A 17 0.51 -9.38 -16.29
CA SER A 17 1.55 -8.81 -15.43
C SER A 17 0.89 -7.59 -14.80
N GLN A 18 0.50 -7.70 -13.53
CA GLN A 18 -0.09 -6.57 -12.83
C GLN A 18 1.10 -5.74 -12.37
N GLU A 19 1.36 -4.64 -13.08
CA GLU A 19 2.34 -3.67 -12.64
C GLU A 19 1.99 -3.21 -11.22
N LEU A 20 3.02 -3.05 -10.38
CA LEU A 20 2.84 -2.53 -9.03
C LEU A 20 2.12 -1.18 -9.10
N PRO A 21 1.16 -0.91 -8.19
CA PRO A 21 0.60 0.42 -8.07
C PRO A 21 1.70 1.46 -7.90
N THR A 22 1.61 2.55 -8.65
CA THR A 22 2.59 3.64 -8.54
C THR A 22 2.37 4.36 -7.22
N CYS A 23 3.45 4.51 -6.45
CA CYS A 23 3.48 5.24 -5.19
C CYS A 23 4.45 6.42 -5.33
N GLU A 24 3.93 7.61 -5.61
CA GLU A 24 4.77 8.81 -5.81
C GLU A 24 5.31 9.37 -4.49
N ALA A 25 4.58 9.17 -3.38
CA ALA A 25 4.96 9.68 -2.07
C ALA A 25 6.13 8.91 -1.44
N GLY A 26 6.36 7.65 -1.82
CA GLY A 26 7.44 6.83 -1.25
C GLY A 26 7.31 5.33 -1.50
N THR A 27 7.13 4.57 -0.42
CA THR A 27 7.16 3.10 -0.43
C THR A 27 5.76 2.52 -0.35
N LEU A 28 5.46 1.58 -1.25
CA LEU A 28 4.23 0.81 -1.20
C LEU A 28 4.29 -0.18 -0.04
N LYS A 29 3.27 -0.16 0.83
CA LYS A 29 3.17 -1.02 2.01
C LYS A 29 1.85 -1.78 2.03
N CYS A 30 1.88 -2.97 2.61
CA CYS A 30 0.68 -3.68 3.04
C CYS A 30 0.53 -3.55 4.53
N CYS A 31 -0.55 -2.91 4.95
CA CYS A 31 -0.84 -2.56 6.33
C CYS A 31 -1.89 -3.50 6.88
N ARG A 32 -1.61 -4.10 8.03
CA ARG A 32 -2.62 -4.90 8.73
C ARG A 32 -3.79 -4.04 9.16
N ASP A 33 -3.49 -2.87 9.70
CA ASP A 33 -4.46 -1.89 10.15
C ASP A 33 -4.09 -0.50 9.60
N VAL A 34 -5.09 0.24 9.14
CA VAL A 34 -4.97 1.62 8.67
C VAL A 34 -5.90 2.49 9.51
N VAL A 35 -5.36 3.59 10.04
CA VAL A 35 -6.12 4.54 10.86
C VAL A 35 -5.88 5.94 10.32
N GLN A 36 -6.94 6.67 10.01
CA GLN A 36 -6.82 8.07 9.60
C GLN A 36 -6.28 8.91 10.76
N TYR A 37 -5.48 9.94 10.49
CA TYR A 37 -5.00 10.84 11.53
C TYR A 37 -6.12 11.49 12.34
N SER A 38 -7.25 11.78 11.70
CA SER A 38 -8.46 12.31 12.37
C SER A 38 -9.05 11.35 13.43
N GLU A 39 -8.73 10.05 13.34
CA GLU A 39 -9.21 9.00 14.23
C GLU A 39 -8.15 8.54 15.24
N LEU A 40 -6.90 9.00 15.09
CA LEU A 40 -5.84 8.69 16.03
C LEU A 40 -6.07 9.34 17.40
N PRO A 41 -5.67 8.68 18.49
CA PRO A 41 -5.71 9.30 19.81
C PRO A 41 -4.90 10.59 19.85
N SER A 42 -5.43 11.63 20.51
CA SER A 42 -4.79 12.94 20.59
C SER A 42 -3.37 12.91 21.15
N TYR A 43 -3.07 11.99 22.08
CA TYR A 43 -1.72 11.85 22.62
C TYR A 43 -0.70 11.33 21.58
N VAL A 44 -1.14 10.54 20.60
CA VAL A 44 -0.29 10.06 19.49
C VAL A 44 -0.03 11.21 18.52
N LEU A 45 -1.08 11.96 18.17
CA LEU A 45 -0.99 13.14 17.30
C LEU A 45 -0.05 14.19 17.89
N GLU A 46 -0.25 14.54 19.17
CA GLU A 46 0.61 15.50 19.88
C GLU A 46 2.05 14.99 20.01
N TYR A 47 2.23 13.68 20.22
CA TYR A 47 3.55 13.10 20.34
C TYR A 47 4.36 13.26 19.05
N TYR A 48 3.75 12.97 17.91
CA TYR A 48 4.39 13.06 16.60
C TYR A 48 4.30 14.46 15.97
N GLY A 49 3.62 15.41 16.62
CA GLY A 49 3.43 16.77 16.11
C GLY A 49 2.55 16.82 14.85
N ILE A 50 1.56 15.93 14.77
CA ILE A 50 0.62 15.82 13.67
C ILE A 50 -0.60 16.69 13.96
N ASP A 51 -0.99 17.51 12.99
CA ASP A 51 -2.26 18.23 13.00
C ASP A 51 -3.20 17.60 11.96
N PRO A 52 -4.26 16.87 12.39
CA PRO A 52 -5.16 16.18 11.47
C PRO A 52 -6.08 17.13 10.69
N GLU A 53 -6.19 18.41 11.05
CA GLU A 53 -6.96 19.39 10.26
C GLU A 53 -6.17 19.88 9.04
N LEU A 54 -4.84 19.75 9.09
CA LEU A 54 -3.92 20.17 8.02
C LEU A 54 -3.35 19.00 7.22
N ASN A 55 -3.54 17.77 7.70
CA ASN A 55 -3.01 16.55 7.10
C ASN A 55 -4.01 15.40 7.26
N ASP A 56 -4.58 14.95 6.15
CA ASP A 56 -5.56 13.86 6.06
C ASP A 56 -4.93 12.48 5.83
N ALA A 57 -3.62 12.36 6.05
CA ALA A 57 -2.91 11.10 5.91
C ALA A 57 -3.32 10.05 6.96
N ASN A 58 -2.86 8.83 6.71
CA ASN A 58 -3.09 7.65 7.49
C ASN A 58 -1.83 7.23 8.27
N ALA A 59 -2.08 6.48 9.34
CA ALA A 59 -1.10 5.63 10.00
C ALA A 59 -1.31 4.17 9.57
N CYS A 60 -0.23 3.54 9.15
CA CYS A 60 -0.15 2.13 8.77
C CYS A 60 0.50 1.33 9.90
N SER A 61 -0.22 0.39 10.49
CA SER A 61 0.32 -0.48 11.55
C SER A 61 0.77 -1.83 10.99
N ASP A 62 1.92 -2.31 11.48
CA ASP A 62 2.56 -3.56 11.07
C ASP A 62 2.76 -3.66 9.54
N GLY A 63 3.12 -2.52 8.93
CA GLY A 63 3.26 -2.37 7.49
C GLY A 63 4.49 -3.05 6.90
N ILE A 64 4.30 -4.07 6.07
CA ILE A 64 5.37 -4.70 5.29
C ILE A 64 5.56 -4.01 3.94
N ASP A 65 6.81 -3.87 3.51
CA ASP A 65 7.11 -3.32 2.19
C ASP A 65 6.67 -4.29 1.09
N LEU A 66 6.13 -3.73 0.00
CA LEU A 66 5.75 -4.47 -1.19
C LEU A 66 6.78 -4.20 -2.27
N VAL A 67 7.53 -5.23 -2.64
CA VAL A 67 8.62 -5.12 -3.61
C VAL A 67 8.25 -5.69 -4.97
N ASP A 68 7.19 -6.51 -5.04
CA ASP A 68 6.71 -7.13 -6.27
C ASP A 68 5.19 -7.44 -6.27
N GLU A 69 4.71 -7.91 -7.41
CA GLU A 69 3.30 -8.27 -7.64
C GLU A 69 2.81 -9.43 -6.76
N PHE A 70 3.71 -10.30 -6.29
CA PHE A 70 3.36 -11.42 -5.41
C PHE A 70 3.03 -10.92 -4.00
N ASP A 71 3.78 -9.93 -3.51
CA ASP A 71 3.49 -9.29 -2.23
C ASP A 71 2.13 -8.58 -2.25
N VAL A 72 1.79 -7.89 -3.34
CA VAL A 72 0.48 -7.26 -3.51
C VAL A 72 -0.63 -8.30 -3.52
N ALA A 73 -0.46 -9.40 -4.24
CA ALA A 73 -1.43 -10.49 -4.26
C ALA A 73 -1.63 -11.10 -2.86
N ARG A 74 -0.54 -11.27 -2.08
CA ARG A 74 -0.61 -11.76 -0.70
C ARG A 74 -1.36 -10.78 0.19
N CYS A 75 -1.07 -9.48 0.10
CA CYS A 75 -1.75 -8.44 0.86
C CYS A 75 -3.27 -8.49 0.65
N ASN A 76 -3.68 -8.50 -0.62
CA ASN A 76 -5.09 -8.57 -1.01
C ASN A 76 -5.73 -9.89 -0.55
N ALA A 77 -5.01 -11.02 -0.64
CA ALA A 77 -5.51 -12.32 -0.19
C ALA A 77 -5.72 -12.39 1.33
N ASN A 78 -4.93 -11.66 2.10
CA ASN A 78 -5.09 -11.54 3.56
C ASN A 78 -6.19 -10.55 3.97
N GLY A 79 -6.73 -9.77 3.02
CA GLY A 79 -7.68 -8.69 3.31
C GLY A 79 -7.04 -7.48 3.99
N GLU A 80 -5.72 -7.34 3.85
CA GLU A 80 -4.94 -6.21 4.35
C GLU A 80 -5.02 -5.03 3.37
N SER A 81 -4.64 -3.84 3.83
CA SER A 81 -4.83 -2.60 3.05
C SER A 81 -3.52 -2.15 2.42
N LEU A 82 -3.55 -1.89 1.12
CA LEU A 82 -2.43 -1.26 0.41
C LEU A 82 -2.37 0.22 0.74
N GLN A 83 -1.21 0.71 1.16
CA GLN A 83 -0.94 2.13 1.42
C GLN A 83 0.31 2.56 0.68
N CYS A 84 0.32 3.80 0.19
CA CYS A 84 1.53 4.47 -0.26
C CYS A 84 2.04 5.33 0.90
N CYS A 85 3.22 5.00 1.44
CA CYS A 85 3.74 5.68 2.62
C CYS A 85 4.97 6.51 2.27
N GLY A 86 4.88 7.81 2.51
CA GLY A 86 5.99 8.73 2.33
C GLY A 86 6.93 8.77 3.53
N ALA A 87 8.08 9.41 3.35
CA ALA A 87 8.98 9.65 4.46
C ALA A 87 8.30 10.52 5.52
N PHE A 88 8.39 10.10 6.79
CA PHE A 88 7.97 10.87 7.93
C PHE A 88 9.14 11.03 8.90
N VAL A 89 9.54 12.27 9.17
CA VAL A 89 10.62 12.58 10.11
C VAL A 89 10.01 13.05 11.41
N SER A 90 9.95 12.16 12.39
CA SER A 90 9.60 12.53 13.75
C SER A 90 10.82 13.14 14.46
N ALA A 91 10.61 14.22 15.21
CA ALA A 91 11.62 14.74 16.13
C ALA A 91 11.77 13.88 17.40
N ARG A 92 10.91 12.86 17.56
CA ARG A 92 10.82 11.97 18.73
C ARG A 92 10.97 10.50 18.32
N PRO A 93 11.51 9.63 19.20
CA PRO A 93 11.58 8.19 18.91
C PRO A 93 10.17 7.59 18.76
N PRO A 94 10.01 6.45 18.07
CA PRO A 94 8.70 5.79 17.93
C PRO A 94 8.04 5.49 19.29
N LEU A 95 6.73 5.67 19.38
CA LEU A 95 5.91 5.18 20.48
C LEU A 95 5.62 3.69 20.27
N GLY A 96 6.16 2.83 21.13
CA GLY A 96 5.93 1.38 21.08
C GLY A 96 6.93 0.65 20.19
N ASP A 97 6.54 -0.53 19.70
CA ASP A 97 7.31 -1.24 18.68
C ASP A 97 7.26 -0.45 17.36
N ASP A 98 8.32 -0.54 16.57
CA ASP A 98 8.60 0.21 15.34
C ASP A 98 7.60 -0.05 14.19
N SER A 99 6.40 -0.55 14.49
CA SER A 99 5.46 -1.05 13.50
C SER A 99 4.48 -0.02 12.96
N ILE A 100 4.44 1.19 13.50
CA ILE A 100 3.60 2.28 12.95
C ILE A 100 4.42 3.07 11.93
N THR A 101 4.01 2.99 10.67
CA THR A 101 4.45 3.90 9.61
C THR A 101 3.44 5.05 9.50
N LEU A 102 3.94 6.27 9.50
CA LEU A 102 3.16 7.50 9.39
C LEU A 102 3.25 8.06 7.96
N ASN A 103 2.39 9.01 7.63
CA ASN A 103 2.34 9.71 6.35
C ASN A 103 2.00 8.77 5.18
N CYS A 104 0.96 7.98 5.38
CA CYS A 104 0.45 7.02 4.40
C CYS A 104 -0.84 7.51 3.74
N GLU A 105 -1.10 7.06 2.52
CA GLU A 105 -2.33 7.35 1.78
C GLU A 105 -2.86 6.10 1.07
N ASP A 106 -4.16 6.08 0.80
CA ASP A 106 -4.79 5.00 0.04
C ASP A 106 -4.23 4.96 -1.39
N VAL A 107 -3.92 3.74 -1.83
CA VAL A 107 -3.42 3.51 -3.19
C VAL A 107 -4.61 3.51 -4.14
N PHE A 108 -4.76 4.57 -4.93
CA PHE A 108 -5.77 4.59 -6.00
C PHE A 108 -5.34 3.67 -7.15
N GLN A 109 -6.06 2.57 -7.32
CA GLN A 109 -5.94 1.73 -8.51
C GLN A 109 -6.81 2.34 -9.63
N TYR A 110 -6.18 2.80 -10.70
CA TYR A 110 -6.85 3.32 -11.91
C TYR A 110 -7.25 2.20 -12.87
#